data_AF-H8YFH2-F1
#
_entry.id   AF-H8YFH2-F1
#
_cell.length_a   1.000
_cell.length_b   1.000
_cell.length_c   1.000
_cell.angle_alpha   90.00
_cell.angle_beta   90.00
_cell.angle_gamma   90.00
#
_symmetry.space_group_name_H-M   'P 1'
#
loop_
_entity.id
_entity.type
_entity.pdbx_description
1 polymer ?
#
loop_
_entity_poly.entity_id
_entity_poly.type
_entity_poly.pdbx_seq_one_letter_code
_entity_poly.pdbx_strand_id
1 'polypeptide(L)'
;FGQGVLAYFAVVIVYLGGFQAAKTIHNELLAVIIRGSVCRFFDITPIGRLLNSFSGDMDVVDEELPATMDSFMTFIFMVLATIVVISLSTPIFLAVIVPIAFLYYF
;
A
#
# COMPACT_ATOMS: atom_id res chain seq x y z
N PHE A 1 -9.32 3.30 -20.28
CA PHE A 1 -9.60 4.56 -19.56
C PHE A 1 -9.73 4.35 -18.04
N GLY A 2 -10.59 3.44 -17.54
CA GLY A 2 -10.75 3.23 -16.08
C GLY A 2 -9.47 2.80 -15.34
N GLN A 3 -8.68 1.88 -15.90
CA GLN A 3 -7.41 1.45 -15.31
C GLN A 3 -6.41 2.60 -15.12
N GLY A 4 -6.31 3.51 -16.10
CA GLY A 4 -5.39 4.65 -16.03
C GLY A 4 -5.80 5.70 -14.99
N VAL A 5 -7.10 5.94 -14.82
CA VAL A 5 -7.62 6.88 -13.80
C VAL A 5 -7.36 6.33 -12.40
N LEU A 6 -7.62 5.03 -12.18
CA LEU A 6 -7.39 4.40 -10.89
C LEU A 6 -5.91 4.28 -10.53
N ALA A 7 -5.06 3.97 -11.50
CA ALA A 7 -3.60 3.98 -11.31
C ALA A 7 -3.12 5.39 -10.91
N TYR A 8 -3.64 6.43 -11.54
CA TYR A 8 -3.31 7.81 -11.16
C TYR A 8 -3.73 8.14 -9.72
N PHE A 9 -4.95 7.77 -9.31
CA PHE A 9 -5.38 7.95 -7.92
C PHE A 9 -4.55 7.14 -6.93
N ALA A 10 -4.19 5.90 -7.26
CA ALA A 10 -3.33 5.06 -6.42
C ALA A 10 -1.96 5.71 -6.20
N VAL A 11 -1.32 6.20 -7.26
CA VAL A 11 -0.05 6.93 -7.17
C VAL A 11 -0.16 8.16 -6.27
N VAL A 12 -1.24 8.95 -6.41
CA VAL A 12 -1.46 10.14 -5.57
C VAL A 12 -1.63 9.75 -4.09
N ILE A 13 -2.38 8.70 -3.79
CA ILE A 13 -2.58 8.22 -2.42
C ILE A 13 -1.26 7.73 -1.81
N VAL A 14 -0.48 6.96 -2.57
CA VAL A 14 0.84 6.46 -2.13
C VAL A 14 1.78 7.64 -1.86
N TYR A 15 1.84 8.62 -2.76
CA TYR A 15 2.69 9.79 -2.60
C TYR A 15 2.32 10.64 -1.38
N LEU A 16 1.01 10.86 -1.15
CA LEU A 16 0.53 11.57 0.03
C LEU A 16 0.77 10.77 1.33
N GLY A 17 0.63 9.45 1.28
CA GLY A 17 0.93 8.55 2.40
C GLY A 17 2.40 8.57 2.78
N GLY A 18 3.30 8.45 1.79
CA GLY A 18 4.74 8.56 1.98
C GLY A 18 5.14 9.92 2.54
N PHE A 19 4.57 11.01 2.01
CA PHE A 19 4.81 12.35 2.53
C PHE A 19 4.36 12.52 4.00
N GLN A 20 3.19 11.98 4.36
CA GLN A 20 2.69 12.03 5.74
C GLN A 20 3.55 11.18 6.70
N ALA A 21 4.02 10.01 6.25
CA ALA A 21 4.93 9.16 7.00
C ALA A 21 6.27 9.86 7.23
N ALA A 22 6.88 10.43 6.19
CA ALA A 22 8.12 11.21 6.28
C ALA A 22 7.99 12.35 7.30
N LYS A 23 6.86 13.07 7.29
CA LYS A 23 6.60 14.18 8.20
C LYS A 23 6.43 13.74 9.65
N THR A 24 5.74 12.62 9.88
CA THR A 24 5.55 12.03 11.22
C THR A 24 6.90 11.60 11.80
N ILE A 25 7.73 11.00 10.97
CA ILE A 25 9.03 10.44 11.38
C ILE A 25 10.06 11.55 11.58
N HIS A 26 10.03 12.60 10.76
CA HIS A 26 10.82 13.80 10.99
C HIS A 26 10.49 14.43 12.36
N ASN A 27 9.21 14.51 12.73
CA ASN A 27 8.79 15.05 14.02
C ASN A 27 9.18 14.14 15.20
N GLU A 28 9.05 12.82 15.07
CA GLU A 28 9.52 11.84 16.06
C GLU A 28 11.04 11.95 16.27
N LEU A 29 11.81 12.01 15.18
CA LEU A 29 13.27 12.16 15.23
C LEU A 29 13.66 13.49 15.91
N LEU A 30 13.00 14.58 15.54
CA LEU A 30 13.24 15.89 16.13
C LEU A 30 12.89 15.91 17.63
N ALA A 31 11.80 15.24 18.04
CA ALA A 31 11.40 15.10 19.43
C ALA A 31 12.40 14.27 20.24
N VAL A 32 12.93 13.18 19.66
CA VAL A 32 13.99 12.35 20.26
C VAL A 32 15.29 13.12 20.36
N ILE A 33 15.65 13.92 19.35
CA ILE A 33 16.84 14.79 19.38
C ILE A 33 16.70 15.83 20.49
N ILE A 34 15.58 16.54 20.58
CA ILE A 34 15.37 17.60 21.58
C ILE A 34 15.29 17.03 23.00
N ARG A 35 14.65 15.86 23.20
CA ARG A 35 14.60 15.20 24.52
C ARG A 35 15.91 14.50 24.90
N GLY A 36 16.61 13.92 23.93
CA GLY A 36 17.85 13.17 24.12
C GLY A 36 19.10 14.03 24.23
N SER A 37 19.12 15.22 23.60
CA SER A 37 20.27 16.13 23.65
C SER A 37 20.52 16.74 25.04
N VAL A 38 19.60 16.60 25.99
CA VAL A 38 19.78 17.11 27.36
C VAL A 38 20.73 16.24 28.19
N CYS A 39 20.94 14.95 27.87
CA CYS A 39 21.64 14.07 28.80
C CYS A 39 23.01 13.51 28.36
N ARG A 40 23.33 13.27 27.07
CA ARG A 40 24.64 12.64 26.72
C ARG A 40 25.06 12.55 25.23
N PHE A 41 24.40 13.25 24.32
CA PHE A 41 24.23 12.75 22.94
C PHE A 41 25.20 13.25 21.86
N PHE A 42 26.37 13.81 22.20
CA PHE A 42 27.33 14.26 21.18
C PHE A 42 28.41 13.23 20.78
N ASP A 43 28.57 12.09 21.48
CA ASP A 43 29.73 11.22 21.21
C ASP A 43 29.48 9.71 20.96
N ILE A 44 28.28 9.13 21.16
CA ILE A 44 28.17 7.64 21.22
C ILE A 44 27.05 6.99 20.38
N THR A 45 26.09 7.72 19.83
CA THR A 45 24.92 7.08 19.18
C THR A 45 24.75 7.52 17.73
N PRO A 46 24.81 6.60 16.74
CA PRO A 46 24.86 6.93 15.34
C PRO A 46 23.45 7.25 14.83
N ILE A 47 22.99 8.48 15.09
CA ILE A 47 21.73 9.02 14.53
C ILE A 47 21.76 8.88 12.99
N GLY A 48 22.94 9.03 12.38
CA GLY A 48 23.15 8.77 10.96
C GLY A 48 22.89 7.33 10.51
N ARG A 49 23.10 6.31 11.36
CA ARG A 49 22.81 4.91 11.00
C ARG A 49 21.31 4.61 11.04
N LEU A 50 20.59 5.21 11.98
CA LEU A 50 19.14 5.10 12.06
C LEU A 50 18.48 5.80 10.85
N LEU A 51 18.95 7.01 10.54
CA LEU A 51 18.50 7.76 9.36
C LEU A 51 18.85 7.03 8.05
N ASN A 52 20.04 6.42 7.94
CA ASN A 52 20.47 5.70 6.74
C ASN A 52 19.72 4.38 6.53
N SER A 53 19.45 3.62 7.60
CA SER A 53 18.62 2.41 7.50
C SER A 53 17.18 2.80 7.14
N PHE A 54 16.66 3.86 7.75
CA PHE A 54 15.29 4.30 7.53
C PHE A 54 15.08 4.93 6.16
N SER A 55 16.01 5.77 5.67
CA SER A 55 15.97 6.26 4.28
C SER A 55 16.06 5.11 3.29
N GLY A 56 16.88 4.08 3.56
CA GLY A 56 16.90 2.87 2.75
C GLY A 56 15.56 2.12 2.77
N ASP A 57 14.95 1.95 3.95
CA ASP A 57 13.63 1.31 4.08
C ASP A 57 12.52 2.13 3.39
N MET A 58 12.59 3.46 3.46
CA MET A 58 11.63 4.36 2.82
C MET A 58 11.78 4.38 1.30
N ASP A 59 13.01 4.38 0.78
CA ASP A 59 13.28 4.27 -0.66
C ASP A 59 12.77 2.92 -1.20
N VAL A 60 13.01 1.82 -0.49
CA VAL A 60 12.51 0.49 -0.87
C VAL A 60 10.98 0.45 -0.85
N VAL A 61 10.35 1.02 0.19
CA VAL A 61 8.89 1.10 0.28
C VAL A 61 8.32 1.96 -0.84
N ASP A 62 8.90 3.12 -1.15
CA ASP A 62 8.43 4.03 -2.18
C ASP A 62 8.61 3.48 -3.61
N GLU A 63 9.58 2.59 -3.83
CA GLU A 63 9.78 1.91 -5.12
C GLU A 63 8.94 0.63 -5.26
N GLU A 64 8.81 -0.17 -4.19
CA GLU A 64 8.05 -1.42 -4.20
C GLU A 64 6.53 -1.20 -4.09
N LEU A 65 6.05 -0.16 -3.40
CA LEU A 65 4.60 0.10 -3.24
C LEU A 65 3.90 0.34 -4.58
N PRO A 66 4.40 1.24 -5.46
CA PRO A 66 3.77 1.49 -6.75
C PRO A 66 3.74 0.23 -7.63
N ALA A 67 4.85 -0.52 -7.67
CA ALA A 67 4.95 -1.75 -8.45
C ALA A 67 3.97 -2.84 -7.96
N THR A 68 3.86 -2.98 -6.64
CA THR A 68 2.93 -3.93 -6.01
C THR A 68 1.48 -3.50 -6.19
N MET A 69 1.18 -2.20 -6.07
CA MET A 69 -0.16 -1.64 -6.28
C MET A 69 -0.63 -1.81 -7.72
N ASP A 70 0.23 -1.59 -8.72
CA ASP A 70 -0.11 -1.77 -10.13
C ASP A 70 -0.39 -3.24 -10.47
N SER A 71 0.44 -4.14 -9.93
CA SER A 71 0.23 -5.59 -10.04
C SER A 71 -1.09 -6.03 -9.37
N PHE A 72 -1.38 -5.52 -8.17
CA PHE A 72 -2.61 -5.82 -7.44
C PHE A 72 -3.86 -5.33 -8.16
N MET A 73 -3.84 -4.10 -8.68
CA MET A 73 -4.90 -3.55 -9.54
C MET A 73 -5.14 -4.44 -10.76
N THR A 74 -4.07 -4.84 -11.45
CA THR A 74 -4.14 -5.71 -12.62
C THR A 74 -4.79 -7.05 -12.29
N PHE A 75 -4.41 -7.67 -11.16
CA PHE A 75 -5.03 -8.91 -10.71
C PHE A 75 -6.52 -8.74 -10.38
N ILE A 76 -6.92 -7.66 -9.69
CA ILE A 76 -8.35 -7.40 -9.40
C ILE A 76 -9.15 -7.28 -10.70
N PHE A 77 -8.66 -6.50 -11.66
CA PHE A 77 -9.34 -6.32 -12.94
C PHE A 77 -9.42 -7.62 -13.73
N MET A 78 -8.35 -8.42 -13.72
CA MET A 78 -8.32 -9.72 -14.37
C MET A 78 -9.31 -10.70 -13.72
N VAL A 79 -9.37 -10.75 -12.39
CA VAL A 79 -10.34 -11.58 -11.65
C VAL A 79 -11.78 -11.14 -11.92
N LEU A 80 -12.06 -9.83 -11.89
CA LEU A 80 -13.39 -9.32 -12.24
C LEU A 80 -13.78 -9.65 -13.68
N ALA A 81 -12.87 -9.43 -14.63
CA ALA A 81 -13.10 -9.71 -16.05
C ALA A 81 -13.34 -11.21 -16.27
N THR A 82 -12.55 -12.09 -15.65
CA THR A 82 -12.74 -13.54 -15.75
C THR A 82 -14.07 -13.99 -15.15
N ILE A 83 -14.47 -13.47 -13.98
CA ILE A 83 -15.79 -13.75 -13.39
C ILE A 83 -16.92 -13.33 -14.33
N VAL A 84 -16.84 -12.13 -14.91
CA VAL A 84 -17.84 -11.61 -15.85
C VAL A 84 -17.89 -12.47 -17.11
N VAL A 85 -16.75 -12.84 -17.68
CA VAL A 85 -16.66 -13.68 -18.87
C VAL A 85 -17.21 -15.08 -18.61
N ILE A 86 -16.89 -15.70 -17.47
CA ILE A 86 -17.44 -17.02 -17.08
C ILE A 86 -18.95 -16.94 -16.89
N SER A 87 -19.44 -15.87 -16.23
CA SER A 87 -20.86 -15.65 -16.01
C SER A 87 -21.65 -15.46 -17.31
N LEU A 88 -21.07 -14.75 -18.28
CA LEU A 88 -21.67 -14.55 -19.60
C LEU A 88 -21.55 -15.80 -20.50
N SER A 89 -20.41 -16.50 -20.44
CA SER A 89 -20.16 -17.69 -21.27
C SER A 89 -20.97 -18.90 -20.82
N THR A 90 -21.30 -18.99 -19.53
CA THR A 90 -22.10 -20.09 -18.96
C THR A 90 -23.18 -19.55 -18.01
N PRO A 91 -24.24 -18.90 -18.52
CA PRO A 91 -25.29 -18.33 -17.69
C PRO A 91 -26.01 -19.37 -16.82
N ILE A 92 -25.98 -20.65 -17.24
CA ILE A 92 -26.52 -21.79 -16.49
C ILE A 92 -25.75 -22.05 -15.19
N PHE A 93 -24.46 -21.75 -15.12
CA PHE A 93 -23.64 -21.94 -13.92
C PHE A 93 -23.99 -20.92 -12.81
N LEU A 94 -24.33 -19.69 -13.20
CA LEU A 94 -24.75 -18.62 -12.30
C LEU A 94 -26.11 -18.92 -11.66
N ALA A 95 -27.02 -19.55 -12.42
CA ALA A 95 -28.31 -20.01 -11.91
C ALA A 95 -28.20 -21.12 -10.84
N VAL A 96 -27.09 -21.86 -10.79
CA VAL A 96 -26.81 -22.89 -9.76
C VAL A 96 -26.08 -22.29 -8.55
N ILE A 97 -25.21 -21.31 -8.76
CA ILE A 97 -24.47 -20.63 -7.68
C ILE A 97 -25.39 -19.75 -6.81
N VAL A 98 -26.35 -19.04 -7.39
CA VAL A 98 -27.28 -18.18 -6.64
C VAL A 98 -28.05 -18.96 -5.55
N PRO A 99 -28.71 -20.10 -5.84
CA PRO A 99 -29.41 -20.86 -4.80
C PRO A 99 -28.46 -21.51 -3.80
N ILE A 100 -27.26 -21.94 -4.20
CA ILE A 100 -26.26 -22.50 -3.27
C ILE A 100 -25.72 -21.43 -2.31
N ALA A 101 -25.42 -20.23 -2.81
CA ALA A 101 -24.97 -19.11 -1.99
C ALA A 101 -26.08 -18.65 -1.03
N PHE A 102 -27.34 -18.65 -1.48
CA PHE A 102 -28.50 -18.36 -0.64
C PHE A 102 -28.67 -19.41 0.47
N LEU A 103 -28.49 -20.70 0.15
CA LEU A 103 -28.50 -21.81 1.11
C LEU A 103 -27.34 -21.81 2.10
N TYR A 104 -26.20 -21.24 1.71
CA TYR A 104 -25.02 -21.15 2.58
C TYR A 104 -25.09 -19.95 3.53
N TYR A 105 -25.82 -18.90 3.15
CA TYR A 105 -25.99 -17.69 3.95
C TYR A 105 -27.19 -17.78 4.93
N PHE A 106 -28.16 -18.63 4.64
CA PHE A 106 -29.30 -18.95 5.53
C PHE A 106 -29.01 -20.16 6.41
#